data_AF-K1TYE5-F1
#
_entry.id   AF-K1TYE5-F1
#
_cell.length_a   1.000
_cell.length_b   1.000
_cell.length_c   1.000
_cell.angle_alpha   90.00
_cell.angle_beta   90.00
_cell.angle_gamma   90.00
#
_symmetry.space_group_name_H-M   'P 1'
#
loop_
_entity.id
_entity.type
_entity.pdbx_description
1 polymer ?
#
loop_
_entity_poly.entity_id
_entity_poly.type
_entity_poly.pdbx_seq_one_letter_code
_entity_poly.pdbx_strand_id
1 'polypeptide(L)'
;AFGLPTENYALKNHINPEIVTAKNVARFKSQLQALGLSFDWDREINTTDPEYYKWTQWIFLQLYKHGLAYKKATTVNYCTGCKVVLANEEVVNGVCERCGSPVVQRVKSQWMLKITAYADRLIDDLDQVDYIDRVKTQQRNWIGRSHGAEVNFETSAGDTLTVYTTRADTLFGVTYMVISPEHAYIKKWIDAGLIKNVDAVKAYQDEAARKSDFERTELNKEKTGVKIEGVTAIDPVNGAEVPIFISDYVLATYGTGAIMAVPAHDSRDW
;
A
#
# COMPACT_ATOMS: atom_id res chain seq x y z
N ALA A 1 -6.46 -16.16 -18.27
CA ALA A 1 -6.54 -17.62 -18.00
C ALA A 1 -5.58 -18.09 -16.90
N PHE A 2 -4.43 -17.43 -16.70
CA PHE A 2 -3.59 -17.62 -15.50
C PHE A 2 -4.17 -16.94 -14.26
N GLY A 3 -3.61 -17.27 -13.09
CA GLY A 3 -3.81 -16.55 -11.84
C GLY A 3 -4.88 -17.15 -10.93
N LEU A 4 -5.11 -16.43 -9.83
CA LEU A 4 -5.98 -16.85 -8.73
C LEU A 4 -7.40 -17.28 -9.15
N PRO A 5 -8.09 -16.62 -10.11
CA PRO A 5 -9.45 -17.01 -10.45
C PRO A 5 -9.57 -18.47 -10.92
N THR A 6 -8.69 -18.89 -11.84
CA THR A 6 -8.67 -20.25 -12.38
C THR A 6 -8.16 -21.24 -11.35
N GLU A 7 -7.05 -20.92 -10.67
CA GLU A 7 -6.41 -21.82 -9.73
C GLU A 7 -7.28 -22.10 -8.50
N ASN A 8 -7.92 -21.08 -7.92
CA ASN A 8 -8.82 -21.25 -6.79
C ASN A 8 -10.03 -22.13 -7.16
N TYR A 9 -10.60 -21.95 -8.36
CA TYR A 9 -11.68 -22.81 -8.83
C TYR A 9 -11.20 -24.25 -8.99
N ALA A 10 -10.04 -24.45 -9.61
CA ALA A 10 -9.46 -25.77 -9.85
C ALA A 10 -9.17 -26.51 -8.54
N LEU A 11 -8.57 -25.82 -7.56
CA LEU A 11 -8.32 -26.33 -6.22
C LEU A 11 -9.62 -26.74 -5.50
N LYS A 12 -10.65 -25.88 -5.53
CA LYS A 12 -11.95 -26.17 -4.90
C LYS A 12 -12.64 -27.42 -5.48
N ASN A 13 -12.43 -27.69 -6.77
CA ASN A 13 -13.03 -28.82 -7.46
C ASN A 13 -12.10 -30.03 -7.57
N HIS A 14 -10.89 -29.95 -7.01
CA HIS A 14 -9.86 -31.00 -7.08
C HIS A 14 -9.51 -31.42 -8.52
N ILE A 15 -9.40 -30.44 -9.44
CA ILE A 15 -9.06 -30.67 -10.85
C ILE A 15 -7.76 -29.90 -11.16
N ASN A 16 -6.93 -30.44 -12.05
CA ASN A 16 -5.77 -29.71 -12.55
C ASN A 16 -6.21 -28.39 -13.26
N PRO A 17 -5.64 -27.22 -12.91
CA PRO A 17 -5.96 -25.93 -13.52
C PRO A 17 -5.87 -25.91 -15.05
N GLU A 18 -4.92 -26.64 -15.65
CA GLU A 18 -4.76 -26.72 -17.10
C GLU A 18 -5.98 -27.35 -17.77
N ILE A 19 -6.47 -28.46 -17.21
CA ILE A 19 -7.65 -29.18 -17.70
C ILE A 19 -8.91 -28.31 -17.55
N VAL A 20 -9.08 -27.67 -16.39
CA VAL A 20 -10.21 -26.74 -16.15
C VAL A 20 -10.19 -25.60 -17.15
N THR A 21 -9.02 -24.98 -17.35
CA THR A 21 -8.85 -23.85 -18.26
C THR A 21 -9.24 -24.22 -19.67
N ALA A 22 -8.68 -25.32 -20.21
CA ALA A 22 -8.99 -25.78 -21.55
C ALA A 22 -10.49 -26.05 -21.75
N LYS A 23 -11.12 -26.73 -20.77
CA LYS A 23 -12.57 -27.01 -20.80
C LYS A 23 -13.41 -25.73 -20.76
N ASN A 24 -13.06 -24.79 -19.89
CA ASN A 24 -13.78 -23.53 -19.75
C ASN A 24 -13.63 -22.66 -21.00
N VAL A 25 -12.43 -22.55 -21.57
CA VAL A 25 -12.18 -21.82 -22.82
C VAL A 25 -13.04 -22.39 -23.95
N ALA A 26 -13.01 -23.71 -24.16
CA ALA A 26 -13.80 -24.36 -25.21
C ALA A 26 -15.31 -24.14 -25.02
N ARG A 27 -15.80 -24.21 -23.77
CA ARG A 27 -17.20 -23.98 -23.43
C ARG A 27 -17.63 -22.53 -23.67
N PHE A 28 -16.85 -21.55 -23.20
CA PHE A 28 -17.18 -20.14 -23.42
C PHE A 28 -17.13 -19.79 -24.91
N LYS A 29 -16.14 -20.30 -25.65
CA LYS A 29 -16.05 -20.10 -27.10
C LYS A 29 -17.30 -20.61 -27.82
N SER A 30 -17.75 -21.83 -27.54
CA SER A 30 -18.96 -22.38 -28.16
C SER A 30 -20.23 -21.60 -27.80
N GLN A 31 -20.34 -21.12 -26.56
CA GLN A 31 -21.45 -20.28 -26.13
C GLN A 31 -21.47 -18.93 -26.84
N LEU A 32 -20.33 -18.26 -26.98
CA LEU A 32 -20.23 -16.99 -27.71
C LEU A 32 -20.58 -17.16 -29.19
N GLN A 33 -20.11 -18.24 -29.82
CA GLN A 33 -20.46 -18.59 -31.20
C GLN A 33 -21.95 -18.90 -31.36
N ALA A 34 -22.55 -19.64 -30.42
CA ALA A 34 -23.99 -19.95 -30.43
C ALA A 34 -24.87 -18.71 -30.27
N LEU A 35 -24.40 -17.69 -29.55
CA LEU A 35 -25.04 -16.37 -29.45
C LEU A 35 -24.89 -15.52 -30.72
N GLY A 36 -24.15 -16.00 -31.73
CA GLY A 36 -23.90 -15.27 -32.97
C GLY A 36 -22.89 -14.12 -32.80
N LEU A 37 -22.11 -14.10 -31.72
CA LEU A 37 -21.08 -13.08 -31.52
C LEU A 37 -19.89 -13.37 -32.46
N SER A 38 -19.72 -12.47 -33.43
CA SER A 38 -18.68 -12.58 -34.45
C SER A 38 -17.39 -11.89 -33.98
N PHE A 39 -16.46 -12.68 -33.47
CA PHE A 39 -15.08 -12.26 -33.19
C PHE A 39 -14.14 -12.77 -34.29
N ASP A 40 -13.03 -12.05 -34.49
CA ASP A 40 -11.89 -12.56 -35.26
C ASP A 40 -11.15 -13.62 -34.43
N TRP A 41 -11.56 -14.88 -34.57
CA TRP A 41 -11.01 -16.00 -33.80
C TRP A 41 -9.55 -16.33 -34.14
N ASP A 42 -9.03 -15.82 -35.27
CA ASP A 42 -7.61 -15.96 -35.61
C ASP A 42 -6.71 -15.11 -34.70
N ARG A 43 -7.30 -14.15 -33.97
CA ARG A 43 -6.64 -13.32 -32.95
C ARG A 43 -6.89 -13.78 -31.52
N GLU A 44 -7.40 -14.99 -31.32
CA GLU A 44 -7.58 -15.55 -29.99
C GLU A 44 -6.25 -15.66 -29.25
N ILE A 45 -6.22 -15.19 -28.00
CA ILE A 45 -5.07 -15.30 -27.11
C ILE A 45 -5.41 -16.13 -25.89
N ASN A 46 -4.49 -17.01 -25.49
CA ASN A 46 -4.57 -17.71 -24.22
C ASN A 46 -3.34 -17.36 -23.36
N THR A 47 -3.58 -16.69 -22.24
CA THR A 47 -2.50 -16.24 -21.35
C THR A 47 -1.70 -17.39 -20.73
N THR A 48 -2.22 -18.63 -20.72
CA THR A 48 -1.49 -19.80 -20.22
C THR A 48 -0.60 -20.47 -21.26
N ASP A 49 -0.70 -20.07 -22.53
CA ASP A 49 0.12 -20.61 -23.61
C ASP A 49 1.57 -20.12 -23.47
N PRO A 50 2.58 -20.99 -23.54
CA PRO A 50 3.99 -20.61 -23.62
C PRO A 50 4.30 -19.57 -24.71
N GLU A 51 3.63 -19.64 -25.84
CA GLU A 51 3.79 -18.68 -26.93
C GLU A 51 3.27 -17.28 -26.57
N TYR A 52 2.39 -17.18 -25.57
CA TYR A 52 1.95 -15.92 -25.01
C TYR A 52 2.83 -15.46 -23.84
N TYR A 53 2.97 -16.27 -22.78
CA TYR A 53 3.62 -15.78 -21.54
C TYR A 53 5.13 -15.56 -21.69
N LYS A 54 5.78 -16.09 -22.73
CA LYS A 54 7.15 -15.71 -23.09
C LYS A 54 7.30 -14.20 -23.29
N TRP A 55 6.25 -13.53 -23.80
CA TRP A 55 6.23 -12.07 -23.95
C TRP A 55 6.07 -11.36 -22.62
N THR A 56 5.28 -11.91 -21.69
CA THR A 56 5.21 -11.40 -20.31
C THR A 56 6.58 -11.47 -19.63
N GLN A 57 7.31 -12.58 -19.78
CA GLN A 57 8.68 -12.73 -19.29
C GLN A 57 9.63 -11.72 -19.96
N TRP A 58 9.53 -11.54 -21.28
CA TRP A 58 10.34 -10.57 -22.01
C TRP A 58 10.08 -9.13 -21.54
N ILE A 59 8.81 -8.72 -21.39
CA ILE A 59 8.42 -7.40 -20.87
C ILE A 59 9.01 -7.20 -19.47
N PHE A 60 8.87 -8.19 -18.59
CA PHE A 60 9.45 -8.13 -17.24
C PHE A 60 10.96 -7.91 -17.28
N LEU A 61 11.69 -8.60 -18.17
CA LEU A 61 13.13 -8.39 -18.35
C LEU A 61 13.46 -6.99 -18.84
N GLN A 62 12.65 -6.39 -19.72
CA GLN A 62 12.84 -5.00 -20.13
C GLN A 62 12.63 -4.05 -18.96
N LEU A 63 11.53 -4.21 -18.19
CA LEU A 63 11.28 -3.42 -17.00
C LEU A 63 12.43 -3.55 -15.99
N TYR A 64 12.96 -4.76 -15.79
CA TYR A 64 14.10 -4.99 -14.92
C TYR A 64 15.36 -4.24 -15.41
N LYS A 65 15.70 -4.35 -16.69
CA LYS A 65 16.84 -3.64 -17.30
C LYS A 65 16.74 -2.12 -17.19
N HIS A 66 15.51 -1.59 -17.20
CA HIS A 66 15.25 -0.16 -17.06
C HIS A 66 15.02 0.29 -15.60
N GLY A 67 15.27 -0.58 -14.60
CA GLY A 67 15.09 -0.24 -13.18
C GLY A 67 13.62 -0.03 -12.76
N LEU A 68 12.68 -0.49 -13.59
CA LEU A 68 11.24 -0.43 -13.35
C LEU A 68 10.69 -1.72 -12.72
N ALA A 69 11.44 -2.81 -12.73
CA ALA A 69 11.17 -3.99 -11.91
C ALA A 69 12.32 -4.20 -10.91
N TYR A 70 12.02 -4.37 -9.63
CA TYR A 70 13.05 -4.53 -8.59
C TYR A 70 12.55 -5.39 -7.44
N LYS A 71 13.47 -5.95 -6.64
CA LYS A 71 13.12 -6.74 -5.45
C LYS A 71 13.30 -5.90 -4.20
N LYS A 72 12.30 -5.87 -3.31
CA LYS A 72 12.35 -5.13 -2.03
C LYS A 72 11.77 -5.99 -0.92
N ALA A 73 12.43 -6.00 0.23
CA ALA A 73 11.82 -6.49 1.48
C ALA A 73 10.94 -5.37 2.03
N THR A 74 9.65 -5.61 2.12
CA THR A 74 8.68 -4.62 2.60
C THR A 74 7.50 -5.34 3.24
N THR A 75 6.71 -4.60 4.00
CA THR A 75 5.40 -5.05 4.45
C THR A 75 4.48 -5.19 3.24
N VAL A 76 3.88 -6.36 3.06
CA VAL A 76 2.95 -6.66 1.97
C VAL A 76 1.66 -7.24 2.50
N ASN A 77 0.58 -7.04 1.75
CA ASN A 77 -0.72 -7.66 2.01
C ASN A 77 -0.63 -9.17 1.74
N TYR A 78 -1.07 -9.98 2.69
CA TYR A 78 -1.08 -11.43 2.57
C TYR A 78 -2.48 -11.99 2.83
N CYS A 79 -3.03 -12.68 1.84
CA CYS A 79 -4.32 -13.34 1.98
C CYS A 79 -4.18 -14.65 2.77
N THR A 80 -4.90 -14.76 3.88
CA THR A 80 -4.88 -15.96 4.74
C THR A 80 -5.51 -17.19 4.07
N GLY A 81 -6.52 -16.98 3.20
CA GLY A 81 -7.20 -18.04 2.46
C GLY A 81 -6.43 -18.54 1.24
N CYS A 82 -6.09 -17.62 0.32
CA CYS A 82 -5.33 -17.96 -0.90
C CYS A 82 -3.86 -18.27 -0.62
N LYS A 83 -3.33 -17.89 0.54
CA LYS A 83 -1.92 -18.10 0.94
C LYS A 83 -0.90 -17.46 -0.01
N VAL A 84 -1.26 -16.30 -0.57
CA VAL A 84 -0.43 -15.51 -1.48
C VAL A 84 -0.34 -14.05 -1.02
N VAL A 85 0.66 -13.35 -1.56
CA VAL A 85 0.74 -11.90 -1.46
C VAL A 85 -0.28 -11.27 -2.43
N LEU A 86 -0.87 -10.16 -2.03
CA LEU A 86 -1.79 -9.35 -2.83
C LEU A 86 -1.21 -7.95 -3.07
N ALA A 87 -1.53 -7.36 -4.23
CA ALA A 87 -1.34 -5.94 -4.46
C ALA A 87 -2.32 -5.12 -3.60
N ASN A 88 -2.08 -3.81 -3.45
CA ASN A 88 -2.99 -2.94 -2.69
C ASN A 88 -4.38 -2.89 -3.35
N GLU A 89 -4.40 -2.93 -4.68
CA GLU A 89 -5.61 -2.92 -5.51
C GLU A 89 -6.47 -4.20 -5.35
N GLU A 90 -5.89 -5.30 -4.87
CA GLU A 90 -6.57 -6.58 -4.65
C GLU A 90 -7.15 -6.72 -3.22
N VAL A 91 -7.01 -5.68 -2.39
CA VAL A 91 -7.56 -5.59 -1.04
C VAL A 91 -8.76 -4.65 -1.05
N VAL A 92 -9.94 -5.19 -0.79
CA VAL A 92 -11.20 -4.43 -0.76
C VAL A 92 -11.77 -4.52 0.65
N ASN A 93 -11.90 -3.38 1.34
CA ASN A 93 -12.40 -3.31 2.72
C ASN A 93 -11.68 -4.26 3.69
N GLY A 94 -10.34 -4.36 3.58
CA GLY A 94 -9.51 -5.20 4.45
C GLY A 94 -9.56 -6.72 4.16
N VAL A 95 -10.29 -7.15 3.13
CA VAL A 95 -10.37 -8.56 2.72
C VAL A 95 -9.90 -8.76 1.28
N CYS A 96 -9.57 -10.01 0.94
CA CYS A 96 -9.17 -10.39 -0.42
C CYS A 96 -10.34 -10.24 -1.39
N GLU A 97 -10.16 -9.53 -2.51
CA GLU A 97 -11.20 -9.32 -3.53
C GLU A 97 -11.78 -10.62 -4.11
N ARG A 98 -11.01 -11.73 -4.04
CA ARG A 98 -11.39 -13.02 -4.61
C ARG A 98 -12.08 -13.96 -3.63
N CYS A 99 -11.47 -14.20 -2.47
CA CYS A 99 -11.92 -15.23 -1.54
C CYS A 99 -12.59 -14.67 -0.27
N GLY A 100 -12.59 -13.35 -0.08
CA GLY A 100 -13.17 -12.68 1.08
C GLY A 100 -12.47 -12.98 2.41
N SER A 101 -11.35 -13.71 2.40
CA SER A 101 -10.60 -14.00 3.63
C SER A 101 -9.87 -12.75 4.13
N PRO A 102 -9.65 -12.63 5.45
CA PRO A 102 -8.89 -11.54 6.04
C PRO A 102 -7.50 -11.41 5.42
N VAL A 103 -7.11 -10.16 5.18
CA VAL A 103 -5.76 -9.81 4.72
C VAL A 103 -4.95 -9.36 5.92
N VAL A 104 -3.77 -9.96 6.08
CA VAL A 104 -2.83 -9.61 7.14
C VAL A 104 -1.55 -9.07 6.53
N GLN A 105 -0.86 -8.20 7.26
CA GLN A 105 0.44 -7.70 6.83
C GLN A 105 1.57 -8.67 7.19
N ARG A 106 2.50 -8.86 6.25
CA ARG A 106 3.72 -9.67 6.47
C ARG A 106 4.92 -9.01 5.81
N VAL A 107 6.07 -9.08 6.46
CA VAL A 107 7.34 -8.68 5.83
C VAL A 107 7.79 -9.79 4.87
N LYS A 108 7.88 -9.48 3.58
CA LYS A 108 8.38 -10.40 2.56
C LYS A 108 9.25 -9.68 1.55
N SER A 109 10.23 -10.41 0.99
CA SER A 109 10.97 -9.97 -0.18
C SER A 109 10.16 -10.32 -1.43
N GLN A 110 9.67 -9.30 -2.14
CA GLN A 110 8.81 -9.44 -3.32
C GLN A 110 9.32 -8.62 -4.50
N TRP A 111 8.87 -8.99 -5.70
CA TRP A 111 9.07 -8.19 -6.90
C TRP A 111 8.07 -7.05 -6.94
N MET A 112 8.56 -5.85 -7.24
CA MET A 112 7.78 -4.62 -7.35
C MET A 112 7.93 -4.06 -8.76
N LEU A 113 6.86 -3.48 -9.30
CA LEU A 113 6.91 -2.66 -10.50
C LEU A 113 6.82 -1.19 -10.10
N LYS A 114 7.74 -0.36 -10.59
CA LYS A 114 7.90 1.04 -10.24
C LYS A 114 6.89 1.94 -10.97
N ILE A 115 5.61 1.61 -10.84
CA ILE A 115 4.50 2.38 -11.46
C ILE A 115 4.50 3.84 -11.02
N THR A 116 4.98 4.12 -9.80
CA THR A 116 5.13 5.47 -9.25
C THR A 116 6.08 6.36 -10.05
N ALA A 117 7.00 5.80 -10.85
CA ALA A 117 7.82 6.58 -11.79
C ALA A 117 6.98 7.23 -12.91
N TYR A 118 5.73 6.81 -13.07
CA TYR A 118 4.77 7.32 -14.05
C TYR A 118 3.55 7.98 -13.38
N ALA A 119 3.56 8.22 -12.07
CA ALA A 119 2.38 8.72 -11.34
C ALA A 119 1.85 10.04 -11.91
N ASP A 120 2.73 11.02 -12.19
CA ASP A 120 2.33 12.31 -12.78
C ASP A 120 1.69 12.14 -14.15
N ARG A 121 2.29 11.31 -15.01
CA ARG A 121 1.70 11.01 -16.32
C ARG A 121 0.37 10.28 -16.20
N LEU A 122 0.26 9.30 -15.32
CA LEU A 122 -0.96 8.53 -15.11
C LEU A 122 -2.12 9.40 -14.64
N ILE A 123 -1.86 10.47 -13.88
CA ILE A 123 -2.92 11.40 -13.43
C ILE A 123 -3.20 12.50 -14.45
N ASP A 124 -2.17 13.08 -15.07
CA ASP A 124 -2.31 14.19 -16.03
C ASP A 124 -2.90 13.71 -17.37
N ASP A 125 -2.48 12.53 -17.85
CA ASP A 125 -2.93 11.99 -19.14
C ASP A 125 -4.41 11.52 -19.07
N LEU A 126 -5.05 11.47 -17.89
CA LEU A 126 -6.50 11.19 -17.75
C LEU A 126 -7.38 12.25 -18.42
N ASP A 127 -6.86 13.46 -18.61
CA ASP A 127 -7.57 14.53 -19.33
C ASP A 127 -7.59 14.30 -20.84
N GLN A 128 -6.71 13.43 -21.35
CA GLN A 128 -6.56 13.15 -22.79
C GLN A 128 -7.38 11.95 -23.28
N VAL A 129 -7.93 11.15 -22.36
CA VAL A 129 -8.68 9.92 -22.71
C VAL A 129 -10.19 10.12 -22.62
N ASP A 130 -10.94 9.46 -23.50
CA ASP A 130 -12.42 9.44 -23.48
C ASP A 130 -12.95 8.37 -22.52
N TYR A 131 -12.69 8.56 -21.22
CA TYR A 131 -13.19 7.70 -20.14
C TYR A 131 -14.35 8.37 -19.41
N ILE A 132 -15.29 7.56 -18.92
CA ILE A 132 -16.36 8.05 -18.05
C ILE A 132 -15.80 8.72 -16.78
N ASP A 133 -16.40 9.82 -16.36
CA ASP A 133 -15.90 10.64 -15.24
C ASP A 133 -15.68 9.85 -13.96
N ARG A 134 -16.58 8.90 -13.68
CA ARG A 134 -16.45 8.03 -12.50
C ARG A 134 -15.12 7.28 -12.47
N VAL A 135 -14.66 6.76 -13.61
CA VAL A 135 -13.39 6.02 -13.71
C VAL A 135 -12.20 6.97 -13.55
N LYS A 136 -12.24 8.15 -14.19
CA LYS A 136 -11.20 9.16 -14.04
C LYS A 136 -11.06 9.58 -12.57
N THR A 137 -12.18 9.88 -11.91
CA THR A 137 -12.20 10.28 -10.49
C THR A 137 -11.65 9.17 -9.58
N GLN A 138 -12.02 7.90 -9.81
CA GLN A 138 -11.47 6.79 -9.04
C GLN A 138 -9.95 6.67 -9.19
N GLN A 139 -9.43 6.81 -10.41
CA GLN A 139 -7.98 6.77 -10.65
C GLN A 139 -7.25 7.97 -10.05
N ARG A 140 -7.79 9.20 -10.18
CA ARG A 140 -7.21 10.39 -9.54
C ARG A 140 -7.14 10.23 -8.02
N ASN A 141 -8.21 9.72 -7.40
CA ASN A 141 -8.25 9.48 -5.96
C ASN A 141 -7.28 8.37 -5.53
N TRP A 142 -7.10 7.33 -6.35
CA TRP A 142 -6.15 6.26 -6.08
C TRP A 142 -4.69 6.71 -6.19
N ILE A 143 -4.36 7.49 -7.23
CA ILE A 143 -3.00 8.05 -7.40
C ILE A 143 -2.71 9.08 -6.30
N GLY A 144 -3.71 9.89 -5.92
CA GLY A 144 -3.64 10.74 -4.73
C GLY A 144 -2.53 11.79 -4.76
N ARG A 145 -2.28 12.41 -5.92
CA ARG A 145 -1.22 13.43 -6.05
C ARG A 145 -1.49 14.59 -5.09
N SER A 146 -0.52 14.88 -4.22
CA SER A 146 -0.52 16.04 -3.34
C SER A 146 0.79 16.82 -3.51
N HIS A 147 0.73 18.13 -3.26
CA HIS A 147 1.90 19.00 -3.24
C HIS A 147 2.05 19.56 -1.83
N GLY A 148 3.27 19.47 -1.30
CA GLY A 148 3.57 19.84 0.07
C GLY A 148 5.06 20.10 0.25
N ALA A 149 5.46 20.20 1.51
CA ALA A 149 6.84 20.36 1.91
C ALA A 149 7.28 19.17 2.76
N GLU A 150 8.53 18.77 2.58
CA GLU A 150 9.24 17.96 3.56
C GLU A 150 9.89 18.90 4.58
N VAL A 151 9.67 18.63 5.86
CA VAL A 151 10.20 19.43 6.97
C VAL A 151 10.97 18.53 7.91
N ASN A 152 12.18 18.96 8.26
CA ASN A 152 13.07 18.20 9.13
C ASN A 152 12.91 18.67 10.58
N PHE A 153 12.61 17.73 11.47
CA PHE A 153 12.59 17.93 12.91
C PHE A 153 13.78 17.21 13.53
N GLU A 154 14.66 17.93 14.21
CA GLU A 154 15.74 17.30 14.96
C GLU A 154 15.17 16.64 16.20
N THR A 155 15.63 15.44 16.52
CA THR A 155 15.19 14.71 17.73
C THR A 155 16.22 14.85 18.84
N SER A 156 15.79 14.72 20.09
CA SER A 156 16.70 14.66 21.24
C SER A 156 17.63 13.43 21.21
N ALA A 157 17.36 12.47 20.32
CA ALA A 157 18.23 11.34 20.02
C ALA A 157 19.35 11.68 19.00
N GLY A 158 19.36 12.88 18.43
CA GLY A 158 20.31 13.31 17.39
C GLY A 158 19.99 12.79 15.98
N ASP A 159 18.75 12.33 15.75
CA ASP A 159 18.22 11.97 14.43
C ASP A 159 17.40 13.10 13.82
N THR A 160 17.44 13.23 12.49
CA THR A 160 16.53 14.08 11.73
C THR A 160 15.27 13.31 11.33
N LEU A 161 14.13 13.64 11.95
CA LEU A 161 12.81 13.11 11.60
C LEU A 161 12.16 13.99 10.53
N THR A 162 12.14 13.53 9.28
CA THR A 162 11.48 14.22 8.17
C THR A 162 9.98 13.90 8.15
N VAL A 163 9.14 14.93 8.04
CA VAL A 163 7.69 14.81 7.83
C VAL A 163 7.27 15.42 6.50
N TYR A 164 6.23 14.86 5.89
CA TYR A 164 5.56 15.48 4.74
C TYR A 164 4.28 16.19 5.19
N THR A 165 4.10 17.44 4.77
CA THR A 165 2.87 18.21 5.05
C THR A 165 2.43 19.03 3.85
N THR A 166 1.13 19.09 3.60
CA THR A 166 0.53 20.02 2.63
C THR A 166 0.25 21.40 3.24
N ARG A 167 0.47 21.56 4.55
CA ARG A 167 0.17 22.76 5.35
C ARG A 167 1.42 23.25 6.08
N ALA A 168 2.48 23.58 5.34
CA ALA A 168 3.70 24.11 5.93
C ALA A 168 3.49 25.46 6.66
N ASP A 169 2.41 26.18 6.30
CA ASP A 169 1.97 27.41 6.97
C ASP A 169 1.62 27.21 8.45
N THR A 170 1.30 25.98 8.88
CA THR A 170 0.86 25.68 10.25
C THR A 170 2.00 25.22 11.17
N LEU A 171 3.26 25.27 10.72
CA LEU A 171 4.41 24.76 11.47
C LEU A 171 4.54 25.30 12.90
N PHE A 172 4.28 26.59 13.11
CA PHE A 172 4.33 27.20 14.45
C PHE A 172 3.32 26.61 15.46
N GLY A 173 2.29 25.91 14.96
CA GLY A 173 1.23 25.30 15.77
C GLY A 173 1.46 23.83 16.08
N VAL A 174 2.63 23.27 15.74
CA VAL A 174 2.93 21.86 16.03
C VAL A 174 3.03 21.66 17.54
N THR A 175 2.16 20.81 18.08
CA THR A 175 2.13 20.52 19.52
C THR A 175 2.59 19.11 19.86
N TYR A 176 2.59 18.20 18.88
CA TYR A 176 3.16 16.87 18.98
C TYR A 176 3.48 16.33 17.58
N MET A 177 4.28 15.27 17.53
CA MET A 177 4.54 14.50 16.31
C MET A 177 4.01 13.09 16.45
N VAL A 178 3.67 12.47 15.32
CA VAL A 178 3.21 11.08 15.30
C VAL A 178 3.98 10.31 14.23
N ILE A 179 4.50 9.15 14.59
CA ILE A 179 5.18 8.24 13.67
C ILE A 179 4.42 6.91 13.57
N SER A 180 4.50 6.27 12.41
CA SER A 180 3.90 4.93 12.22
C SER A 180 4.51 3.92 13.19
N PRO A 181 3.75 2.93 13.71
CA PRO A 181 4.28 1.90 14.58
C PRO A 181 5.41 1.08 13.94
N GLU A 182 5.49 1.04 12.61
CA GLU A 182 6.54 0.35 11.86
C GLU A 182 7.77 1.21 11.56
N HIS A 183 7.82 2.47 12.04
CA HIS A 183 8.88 3.41 11.71
C HIS A 183 10.26 2.92 12.19
N ALA A 184 11.26 2.99 11.31
CA ALA A 184 12.60 2.43 11.56
C ALA A 184 13.29 3.01 12.81
N TYR A 185 13.04 4.29 13.12
CA TYR A 185 13.59 4.93 14.31
C TYR A 185 13.10 4.32 15.63
N ILE A 186 11.90 3.73 15.69
CA ILE A 186 11.43 3.07 16.91
C ILE A 186 12.39 1.96 17.29
N LYS A 187 12.74 1.09 16.34
CA LYS A 187 13.73 0.02 16.56
C LYS A 187 15.09 0.59 16.97
N LYS A 188 15.56 1.63 16.26
CA LYS A 188 16.84 2.29 16.57
C LYS A 188 16.88 2.81 18.01
N TRP A 189 15.84 3.51 18.45
CA TRP A 189 15.78 4.11 19.78
C TRP A 189 15.58 3.07 20.89
N ILE A 190 14.87 1.96 20.62
CA ILE A 190 14.79 0.82 21.55
C ILE A 190 16.17 0.17 21.70
N ASP A 191 16.86 -0.12 20.59
CA ASP A 191 18.18 -0.78 20.61
C ASP A 191 19.23 0.09 21.31
N ALA A 192 19.10 1.41 21.23
CA ALA A 192 19.96 2.38 21.92
C ALA A 192 19.56 2.63 23.38
N GLY A 193 18.46 2.05 23.88
CA GLY A 193 17.98 2.25 25.26
C GLY A 193 17.45 3.65 25.54
N LEU A 194 17.01 4.39 24.51
CA LEU A 194 16.52 5.77 24.63
C LEU A 194 15.04 5.83 24.99
N ILE A 195 14.26 4.82 24.59
CA ILE A 195 12.83 4.72 24.95
C ILE A 195 12.70 4.13 26.35
N LYS A 196 12.03 4.83 27.26
CA LYS A 196 11.81 4.42 28.65
C LYS A 196 10.63 3.46 28.83
N ASN A 197 9.60 3.59 28.00
CA ASN A 197 8.37 2.79 28.06
C ASN A 197 8.31 1.73 26.93
N VAL A 198 9.40 0.98 26.74
CA VAL A 198 9.56 -0.02 25.66
C VAL A 198 8.42 -1.03 25.62
N ASP A 199 7.97 -1.52 26.78
CA ASP A 199 6.91 -2.54 26.85
C ASP A 199 5.57 -2.01 26.32
N ALA A 200 5.22 -0.77 26.64
CA ALA A 200 4.02 -0.12 26.14
C ALA A 200 4.11 0.13 24.62
N VAL A 201 5.27 0.57 24.14
CA VAL A 201 5.54 0.77 22.70
C VAL A 201 5.42 -0.54 21.93
N LYS A 202 6.05 -1.63 22.40
CA LYS A 202 5.98 -2.95 21.76
C LYS A 202 4.56 -3.53 21.80
N ALA A 203 3.86 -3.42 22.91
CA ALA A 203 2.48 -3.88 23.02
C ALA A 203 1.57 -3.18 22.00
N TYR A 204 1.77 -1.87 21.79
CA TYR A 204 1.04 -1.12 20.79
C TYR A 204 1.45 -1.49 19.36
N GLN A 205 2.74 -1.71 19.07
CA GLN A 205 3.19 -2.23 17.78
C GLN A 205 2.53 -3.59 17.46
N ASP A 206 2.42 -4.47 18.45
CA ASP A 206 1.77 -5.78 18.29
C ASP A 206 0.25 -5.67 18.08
N GLU A 207 -0.41 -4.68 18.69
CA GLU A 207 -1.83 -4.38 18.44
C GLU A 207 -2.02 -3.82 17.03
N ALA A 208 -1.23 -2.81 16.65
CA ALA A 208 -1.31 -2.16 15.35
C ALA A 208 -1.01 -3.15 14.20
N ALA A 209 -0.06 -4.06 14.38
CA ALA A 209 0.27 -5.10 13.40
C ALA A 209 -0.85 -6.13 13.17
N ARG A 210 -1.85 -6.20 14.05
CA ARG A 210 -3.05 -7.02 13.86
C ARG A 210 -4.12 -6.32 13.02
N LYS A 211 -4.01 -5.01 12.84
CA LYS A 211 -4.90 -4.20 12.02
C LYS A 211 -4.33 -4.08 10.60
N SER A 212 -5.20 -4.17 9.61
CA SER A 212 -4.90 -3.83 8.23
C SER A 212 -4.77 -2.31 8.05
N ASP A 213 -4.08 -1.85 7.01
CA ASP A 213 -4.02 -0.41 6.67
C ASP A 213 -5.42 0.19 6.53
N PHE A 214 -6.40 -0.58 6.05
CA PHE A 214 -7.80 -0.15 5.95
C PHE A 214 -8.43 0.11 7.32
N GLU A 215 -8.26 -0.80 8.29
CA GLU A 215 -8.73 -0.62 9.67
C GLU A 215 -8.04 0.54 10.39
N ARG A 216 -6.89 0.98 9.88
CA ARG A 216 -6.10 2.12 10.35
C ARG A 216 -6.47 3.45 9.67
N THR A 217 -7.18 3.43 8.55
CA THR A 217 -7.59 4.65 7.84
C THR A 217 -8.73 5.39 8.54
N GLU A 218 -9.05 6.61 8.05
CA GLU A 218 -10.01 7.59 8.61
C GLU A 218 -11.43 7.07 8.90
N LEU A 219 -11.79 5.85 8.49
CA LEU A 219 -13.03 5.19 8.91
C LEU A 219 -13.03 4.81 10.39
N ASN A 220 -11.86 4.72 11.03
CA ASN A 220 -11.73 4.44 12.45
C ASN A 220 -11.91 5.73 13.26
N LYS A 221 -13.06 5.85 13.94
CA LYS A 221 -13.43 7.05 14.70
C LYS A 221 -12.66 7.19 16.01
N GLU A 222 -12.09 6.11 16.53
CA GLU A 222 -11.30 6.13 17.77
C GLU A 222 -9.83 5.98 17.44
N LYS A 223 -9.09 7.08 17.60
CA LYS A 223 -7.64 7.09 17.46
C LYS A 223 -7.01 6.57 18.73
N THR A 224 -6.10 5.59 18.59
CA THR A 224 -5.29 5.11 19.70
C THR A 224 -3.83 5.52 19.47
N GLY A 225 -3.02 5.54 20.51
CA GLY A 225 -1.60 5.85 20.37
C GLY A 225 -0.88 5.80 21.70
N VAL A 226 0.44 5.71 21.64
CA VAL A 226 1.31 5.68 22.82
C VAL A 226 2.37 6.77 22.68
N LYS A 227 2.52 7.60 23.71
CA LYS A 227 3.62 8.56 23.78
C LYS A 227 4.95 7.81 23.93
N ILE A 228 5.95 8.16 23.15
CA ILE A 228 7.33 7.69 23.36
C ILE A 228 7.92 8.48 24.53
N GLU A 229 8.30 7.79 25.60
CA GLU A 229 9.00 8.42 26.72
C GLU A 229 10.50 8.35 26.50
N GLY A 230 11.19 9.50 26.53
CA GLY A 230 12.65 9.58 26.41
C GLY A 230 13.15 10.12 25.06
N VAL A 231 12.29 10.25 24.06
CA VAL A 231 12.62 10.90 22.79
C VAL A 231 11.56 11.96 22.46
N THR A 232 12.04 13.15 22.12
CA THR A 232 11.29 14.35 21.73
C THR A 232 11.81 14.83 20.38
N ALA A 233 11.04 15.68 19.72
CA ALA A 233 11.45 16.39 18.53
C ALA A 233 11.50 17.90 18.80
N ILE A 234 12.28 18.63 18.02
CA ILE A 234 12.44 20.06 18.11
C ILE A 234 11.78 20.66 16.87
N ASP A 235 10.81 21.53 17.10
CA ASP A 235 10.18 22.31 16.04
C ASP A 235 11.24 23.24 15.40
N PRO A 236 11.50 23.11 14.08
CA PRO A 236 12.56 23.86 13.41
C PRO A 236 12.29 25.36 13.32
N VAL A 237 11.06 25.80 13.59
CA VAL A 237 10.64 27.19 13.42
C VAL A 237 10.69 27.98 14.72
N ASN A 238 10.21 27.40 15.83
CA ASN A 238 10.16 28.08 17.12
C ASN A 238 11.14 27.47 18.17
N GLY A 239 11.79 26.34 17.87
CA GLY A 239 12.73 25.66 18.77
C GLY A 239 12.07 24.94 19.95
N ALA A 240 10.75 24.81 19.98
CA ALA A 240 10.03 24.13 21.05
C ALA A 240 10.26 22.62 20.98
N GLU A 241 10.46 21.99 22.15
CA GLU A 241 10.40 20.53 22.25
C GLU A 241 8.94 20.07 22.19
N VAL A 242 8.67 19.17 21.25
CA VAL A 242 7.37 18.52 21.08
C VAL A 242 7.48 17.01 21.33
N PRO A 243 6.50 16.40 22.01
CA PRO A 243 6.48 14.96 22.24
C PRO A 243 6.24 14.19 20.95
N ILE A 244 6.81 12.98 20.87
CA ILE A 244 6.57 12.04 19.77
C ILE A 244 5.64 10.92 20.24
N PHE A 245 4.63 10.61 19.44
CA PHE A 245 3.70 9.50 19.65
C PHE A 245 3.87 8.45 18.55
N ILE A 246 3.52 7.21 18.86
CA ILE A 246 3.21 6.19 17.86
C ILE A 246 1.71 6.06 17.74
N SER A 247 1.20 5.96 16.51
CA SER A 247 -0.22 5.72 16.28
C SER A 247 -0.46 5.03 14.95
N ASP A 248 -1.41 4.12 14.94
CA ASP A 248 -1.76 3.31 13.79
C ASP A 248 -2.42 4.13 12.65
N TYR A 249 -3.01 5.30 12.91
CA TYR A 249 -3.55 6.16 11.82
C TYR A 249 -2.46 6.77 10.93
N VAL A 250 -1.19 6.75 11.35
CA VAL A 250 -0.05 7.13 10.51
C VAL A 250 0.48 5.87 9.82
N LEU A 251 0.41 5.86 8.48
CA LEU A 251 0.85 4.73 7.66
C LEU A 251 2.31 4.90 7.23
N ALA A 252 3.13 3.88 7.45
CA ALA A 252 4.54 3.86 7.00
C ALA A 252 4.70 3.98 5.47
N THR A 253 3.64 3.66 4.72
CA THR A 253 3.60 3.69 3.26
C THR A 253 3.23 5.06 2.68
N TYR A 254 2.77 5.99 3.52
CA TYR A 254 2.35 7.33 3.10
C TYR A 254 3.32 8.41 3.58
N GLY A 255 3.72 9.30 2.65
CA GLY A 255 4.72 10.33 2.93
C GLY A 255 6.03 9.73 3.45
N THR A 256 6.43 10.17 4.65
CA THR A 256 7.63 9.68 5.34
C THR A 256 7.34 8.68 6.45
N GLY A 257 6.07 8.29 6.65
CA GLY A 257 5.65 7.49 7.81
C GLY A 257 5.68 8.28 9.14
N ALA A 258 5.74 9.61 9.06
CA ALA A 258 5.72 10.54 10.17
C ALA A 258 4.94 11.81 9.79
N ILE A 259 4.24 12.40 10.76
CA ILE A 259 3.50 13.65 10.60
C ILE A 259 3.79 14.62 11.74
N MET A 260 3.65 15.90 11.45
CA MET A 260 3.52 16.95 12.45
C MET A 260 2.02 17.15 12.75
N ALA A 261 1.65 17.20 14.02
CA ALA A 261 0.26 17.36 14.40
C ALA A 261 -0.04 18.79 14.83
N VAL A 262 -1.06 19.40 14.22
CA VAL A 262 -1.46 20.79 14.48
C VAL A 262 -2.96 20.86 14.81
N PRO A 263 -3.34 20.56 16.07
CA PRO A 263 -4.75 20.46 16.50
C PRO A 263 -5.61 21.68 16.17
N ALA A 264 -5.01 22.88 16.18
CA ALA A 264 -5.72 24.12 15.89
C ALA A 264 -6.19 24.23 14.41
N HIS A 265 -5.62 23.44 13.51
CA HIS A 265 -5.82 23.55 12.06
C HIS A 265 -6.11 22.23 11.35
N ASP A 266 -6.06 21.09 12.05
CA ASP A 266 -6.45 19.78 11.55
C ASP A 266 -7.32 19.05 12.59
N SER A 267 -8.58 18.78 12.24
CA SER A 267 -9.54 18.11 13.13
C SER A 267 -9.16 16.68 13.48
N ARG A 268 -8.24 16.08 12.71
CA ARG A 268 -7.71 14.74 12.99
C ARG A 268 -6.71 14.80 14.14
N ASP A 269 -6.06 15.94 14.36
CA ASP A 269 -5.04 16.11 15.39
C ASP A 269 -5.62 16.64 16.70
N TRP A 270 -6.85 17.16 16.69
CA TRP A 270 -7.59 17.64 17.86
C TRP A 270 -8.08 16.52 18.77
#